data_AF-A0A8H8N7I7-F1
#
_entry.id   AF-A0A8H8N7I7-F1
#
_cell.length_a   1.000
_cell.length_b   1.000
_cell.length_c   1.000
_cell.angle_alpha   90.00
_cell.angle_beta   90.00
_cell.angle_gamma   90.00
#
_symmetry.space_group_name_H-M   'P 1'
#
loop_
_entity.id
_entity.type
_entity.pdbx_description
1 polymer ?
#
loop_
_entity_poly.entity_id
_entity_poly.type
_entity_poly.pdbx_seq_one_letter_code
_entity_poly.pdbx_strand_id
1 'polypeptide(L)'
;MVNSIIWAGNTDDVAPIWCDISSRLIVGLSVGIPASSLCIQRRLYHIAKGHTNESPQGFQSLRFDLSLGIGFPAVIMAAYYIIQVRRYAILEDIGCWTATYPSLVVIPMIQIWPVLLGVVSFIYAAHTIKLLIGSRRQFSAILSSKNAPLTTHRYFRLMALAVTEMAFCIPLGMFIIIEGNRHSNLREPWVSWAYAHEYIQLIYPVSAEAIQARNRGILDLTRWLVPGCAFLFFMFFGFSGESVADYKSFARNCLCVLGVMSRSLSGNRIFRAQNPVNGDPSSTSTEIYTQDVESQM
;
A
#
# COMPACT_ATOMS: atom_id res chain seq x y z
N MET A 1 -18.54 -0.52 -0.84
CA MET A 1 -19.52 -1.20 -1.71
C MET A 1 -20.63 -1.87 -0.91
N VAL A 2 -20.34 -2.58 0.19
CA VAL A 2 -21.38 -3.13 1.11
C VAL A 2 -22.39 -2.05 1.53
N ASN A 3 -21.91 -0.84 1.85
CA ASN A 3 -22.76 0.29 2.24
C ASN A 3 -23.86 0.62 1.21
N SER A 4 -23.54 0.65 -0.09
CA SER A 4 -24.53 0.99 -1.11
C SER A 4 -25.60 -0.07 -1.33
N ILE A 5 -25.33 -1.32 -0.96
CA ILE A 5 -26.31 -2.41 -1.08
C ILE A 5 -27.32 -2.32 0.07
N ILE A 6 -26.85 -2.04 1.29
CA ILE A 6 -27.70 -1.98 2.48
C ILE A 6 -28.59 -0.73 2.46
N TRP A 7 -28.04 0.41 2.02
CA TRP A 7 -28.72 1.71 2.03
C TRP A 7 -29.31 2.11 0.67
N ALA A 8 -29.65 1.14 -0.18
CA ALA A 8 -30.32 1.40 -1.46
C ALA A 8 -31.74 1.92 -1.19
N GLY A 9 -32.01 3.18 -1.55
CA GLY A 9 -33.31 3.84 -1.34
C GLY A 9 -33.76 3.95 0.11
N ASN A 10 -32.85 3.92 1.09
CA ASN A 10 -33.18 4.11 2.50
C ASN A 10 -32.09 4.92 3.24
N THR A 11 -32.47 5.53 4.35
CA THR A 11 -31.56 6.28 5.25
C THR A 11 -31.66 5.80 6.71
N ASP A 12 -32.27 4.64 6.93
CA ASP A 12 -32.49 4.07 8.26
C ASP A 12 -31.19 3.57 8.88
N ASP A 13 -31.06 3.64 10.21
CA ASP A 13 -29.88 3.11 10.91
C ASP A 13 -29.96 1.60 11.12
N VAL A 14 -29.82 0.84 10.02
CA VAL A 14 -29.93 -0.62 10.01
C VAL A 14 -28.76 -1.30 10.72
N ALA A 15 -27.56 -0.71 10.68
CA ALA A 15 -26.33 -1.31 11.20
C ALA A 15 -25.41 -0.27 11.88
N PRO A 16 -25.72 0.15 13.12
CA PRO A 16 -25.00 1.21 13.82
C PRO A 16 -23.52 0.89 14.07
N ILE A 17 -23.23 -0.36 14.48
CA ILE A 17 -21.85 -0.82 14.75
C ILE A 17 -21.00 -0.75 13.47
N TRP A 18 -21.61 -1.11 12.33
CA TRP A 18 -20.93 -1.03 11.05
C TRP A 18 -20.66 0.42 10.65
N CYS A 19 -21.61 1.34 10.84
CA CYS A 19 -21.40 2.75 10.54
C CYS A 19 -20.32 3.41 11.40
N ASP A 20 -20.21 3.04 12.68
CA ASP A 20 -19.13 3.55 13.56
C ASP A 20 -17.74 3.13 13.09
N ILE A 21 -17.59 1.90 12.62
CA ILE A 21 -16.33 1.36 12.13
C ILE A 21 -16.03 1.92 10.73
N SER A 22 -17.02 1.86 9.83
CA SER A 22 -16.88 2.29 8.44
C SER A 22 -16.52 3.77 8.33
N SER A 23 -17.16 4.66 9.11
CA SER A 23 -16.88 6.10 9.07
C SER A 23 -15.41 6.40 9.42
N ARG A 24 -14.86 5.76 10.45
CA ARG A 24 -13.46 5.91 10.87
C ARG A 24 -12.50 5.29 9.86
N LEU A 25 -12.83 4.10 9.32
CA LEU A 25 -12.03 3.46 8.29
C LEU A 25 -11.95 4.29 7.01
N ILE A 26 -13.02 5.01 6.62
CA ILE A 26 -12.97 5.91 5.46
C ILE A 26 -11.88 6.99 5.66
N VAL A 27 -11.81 7.58 6.86
CA VAL A 27 -10.75 8.55 7.19
C VAL A 27 -9.38 7.89 7.20
N GLY A 28 -9.24 6.75 7.88
CA GLY A 28 -7.96 6.05 8.00
C GLY A 28 -7.41 5.58 6.66
N LEU A 29 -8.26 5.01 5.79
CA LEU A 29 -7.88 4.54 4.46
C LEU A 29 -7.46 5.68 3.53
N SER A 30 -8.07 6.86 3.66
CA SER A 30 -7.71 8.03 2.83
C SER A 30 -6.23 8.39 2.95
N VAL A 31 -5.64 8.15 4.12
CA VAL A 31 -4.23 8.43 4.43
C VAL A 31 -3.37 7.16 4.44
N GLY A 32 -3.94 6.04 4.85
CA GLY A 32 -3.23 4.76 4.97
C GLY A 32 -2.77 4.20 3.63
N ILE A 33 -3.58 4.33 2.57
CA ILE A 33 -3.20 3.89 1.22
C ILE A 33 -1.94 4.64 0.74
N PRO A 34 -1.93 5.99 0.65
CA PRO A 34 -0.74 6.71 0.20
C PRO A 34 0.44 6.59 1.18
N ALA A 35 0.20 6.43 2.48
CA ALA A 35 1.26 6.17 3.46
C ALA A 35 1.94 4.81 3.21
N SER A 36 1.17 3.76 2.91
CA SER A 36 1.70 2.44 2.59
C SER A 36 2.53 2.46 1.30
N SER A 37 2.07 3.21 0.30
CA SER A 37 2.80 3.44 -0.96
C SER A 37 4.14 4.13 -0.72
N LEU A 38 4.15 5.19 0.10
CA LEU A 38 5.37 5.89 0.49
C LEU A 38 6.37 4.96 1.21
N CYS A 39 5.90 4.08 2.09
CA CYS A 39 6.75 3.09 2.76
C CYS A 39 7.40 2.12 1.74
N ILE A 40 6.63 1.65 0.75
CA ILE A 40 7.15 0.82 -0.34
C ILE A 40 8.22 1.59 -1.12
N GLN A 41 7.93 2.82 -1.53
CA GLN A 41 8.83 3.65 -2.33
C GLN A 41 10.13 3.97 -1.58
N ARG A 42 10.05 4.25 -0.28
CA ARG A 42 11.20 4.46 0.60
C ARG A 42 12.07 3.20 0.67
N ARG A 43 11.47 2.02 0.82
CA ARG A 43 12.23 0.76 0.85
C ARG A 43 12.92 0.49 -0.48
N LEU A 44 12.25 0.73 -1.62
CA LEU A 44 12.86 0.61 -2.95
C LEU A 44 14.04 1.58 -3.12
N TYR A 45 13.89 2.81 -2.64
CA TYR A 45 14.96 3.81 -2.67
C TYR A 45 16.21 3.36 -1.89
N HIS A 46 16.03 2.83 -0.68
CA HIS A 46 17.15 2.31 0.12
C HIS A 46 17.86 1.12 -0.55
N ILE A 47 17.10 0.22 -1.19
CA ILE A 47 17.67 -0.87 -1.99
C ILE A 47 18.48 -0.33 -3.16
N ALA A 48 17.97 0.68 -3.89
CA ALA A 48 18.68 1.31 -4.99
C ALA A 48 19.98 2.00 -4.57
N LYS A 49 20.03 2.51 -3.33
CA LYS A 49 21.24 3.10 -2.72
C LYS A 49 22.22 2.03 -2.20
N GLY A 50 21.95 0.74 -2.37
CA GLY A 50 22.82 -0.35 -1.93
C GLY A 50 22.88 -0.57 -0.42
N HIS A 51 21.90 -0.05 0.34
CA HIS A 51 21.81 -0.34 1.77
C HIS A 51 21.09 -1.69 1.96
N THR A 52 21.84 -2.77 2.18
CA THR A 52 21.30 -4.07 2.56
C THR A 52 20.99 -4.08 4.07
N ASN A 53 19.85 -4.65 4.46
CA ASN A 53 19.31 -4.59 5.84
C ASN A 53 20.07 -5.47 6.86
N GLU A 54 21.35 -5.78 6.64
CA GLU A 54 22.13 -6.68 7.50
C GLU A 54 22.63 -6.03 8.80
N SER A 55 22.17 -4.82 9.13
CA SER A 55 22.61 -4.06 10.31
C SER A 55 21.46 -3.70 11.26
N PRO A 56 21.73 -3.24 12.51
CA PRO A 56 20.73 -2.72 13.45
C PRO A 56 19.83 -1.60 12.87
N GLN A 57 20.21 -1.02 11.74
CA GLN A 57 19.47 -0.01 11.00
C GLN A 57 18.18 -0.58 10.36
N GLY A 58 18.11 -1.89 10.10
CA GLY A 58 16.93 -2.55 9.54
C GLY A 58 15.70 -2.54 10.48
N PHE A 59 15.93 -2.63 11.79
CA PHE A 59 14.84 -2.51 12.77
C PHE A 59 14.35 -1.07 12.90
N GLN A 60 15.25 -0.08 12.77
CA GLN A 60 14.87 1.33 12.82
C GLN A 60 14.06 1.74 11.58
N SER A 61 14.44 1.26 10.40
CA SER A 61 13.67 1.50 9.17
C SER A 61 12.30 0.83 9.23
N LEU A 62 12.21 -0.40 9.72
CA LEU A 62 10.93 -1.09 9.92
C LEU A 62 10.03 -0.37 10.92
N ARG A 63 10.58 0.12 12.04
CA ARG A 63 9.82 0.92 13.02
C ARG A 63 9.30 2.21 12.41
N PHE A 64 10.10 2.88 11.58
CA PHE A 64 9.67 4.07 10.87
C PHE A 64 8.52 3.73 9.91
N ASP A 65 8.68 2.72 9.07
CA ASP A 65 7.67 2.32 8.09
C ASP A 65 6.36 1.89 8.78
N LEU A 66 6.44 1.20 9.93
CA LEU A 66 5.27 0.83 10.73
C LEU A 66 4.60 2.07 11.36
N SER A 67 5.40 3.00 11.87
CA SER A 67 4.89 4.25 12.44
C SER A 67 4.16 5.10 11.39
N LEU A 68 4.66 5.10 10.15
CA LEU A 68 4.06 5.83 9.04
C LEU A 68 2.85 5.11 8.44
N GLY A 69 2.92 3.79 8.28
CA GLY A 69 1.85 3.00 7.67
C GLY A 69 0.65 2.73 8.57
N ILE A 70 0.85 2.63 9.89
CA ILE A 70 -0.22 2.33 10.86
C ILE A 70 -0.39 3.47 11.87
N GLY A 71 0.71 3.96 12.43
CA GLY A 71 0.67 5.01 13.45
C GLY A 71 0.06 6.30 12.92
N PHE A 72 0.48 6.76 11.74
CA PHE A 72 -0.02 8.00 11.16
C PHE A 72 -1.52 7.96 10.83
N PRO A 73 -2.07 6.93 10.13
CA PRO A 73 -3.53 6.79 9.99
C PRO A 73 -4.27 6.72 11.31
N ALA A 74 -3.73 6.03 12.34
CA ALA A 74 -4.34 5.97 13.66
C ALA A 74 -4.42 7.35 14.33
N VAL A 75 -3.37 8.16 14.23
CA VAL A 75 -3.34 9.53 14.73
C VAL A 75 -4.37 10.40 14.00
N ILE A 76 -4.47 10.30 12.67
CA ILE A 76 -5.47 11.06 11.90
C ILE A 76 -6.89 10.62 12.26
N MET A 77 -7.15 9.32 12.46
CA MET A 77 -8.45 8.83 12.93
C MET A 77 -8.79 9.36 14.34
N ALA A 78 -7.81 9.50 15.22
CA ALA A 78 -8.02 10.12 16.54
C ALA A 78 -8.27 11.63 16.43
N ALA A 79 -7.49 12.33 15.59
CA ALA A 79 -7.64 13.76 15.34
C ALA A 79 -8.99 14.10 14.67
N TYR A 80 -9.55 13.18 13.89
CA TYR A 80 -10.88 13.33 13.30
C TYR A 80 -11.98 13.58 14.34
N TYR A 81 -11.84 13.02 15.55
CA TYR A 81 -12.81 13.24 16.62
C TYR A 81 -12.97 14.73 16.97
N ILE A 82 -11.91 15.53 16.83
CA ILE A 82 -11.93 16.97 17.14
C ILE A 82 -12.86 17.77 16.23
N ILE A 83 -13.00 17.35 14.97
CA ILE A 83 -13.80 18.03 13.94
C ILE A 83 -15.11 17.30 13.63
N GLN A 84 -15.40 16.23 14.37
CA GLN A 84 -16.61 15.46 14.23
C GLN A 84 -17.79 16.21 14.86
N VAL A 85 -18.90 16.34 14.12
CA VAL A 85 -20.10 17.08 14.58
C VAL A 85 -21.23 16.17 15.01
N ARG A 86 -21.33 15.04 14.32
CA ARG A 86 -22.37 14.03 14.48
C ARG A 86 -21.71 12.65 14.45
N ARG A 87 -22.40 11.62 14.94
CA ARG A 87 -21.82 10.28 15.07
C ARG A 87 -21.36 9.73 13.72
N TYR A 88 -22.24 9.82 12.73
CA TYR A 88 -21.99 9.55 11.32
C TYR A 88 -23.14 10.14 10.49
N ALA A 89 -22.92 10.27 9.20
CA ALA A 89 -23.96 10.57 8.23
C ALA A 89 -24.38 9.29 7.51
N ILE A 90 -25.68 9.14 7.25
CA ILE A 90 -26.21 8.08 6.39
C ILE A 90 -26.63 8.75 5.09
N LEU A 91 -25.91 8.46 4.02
CA LEU A 91 -26.17 8.99 2.70
C LEU A 91 -27.01 7.96 1.92
N GLU A 92 -28.19 8.32 1.45
CA GLU A 92 -29.01 7.44 0.60
C GLU A 92 -28.19 6.93 -0.62
N ASP A 93 -28.30 5.64 -0.95
CA ASP A 93 -27.55 4.90 -1.99
C ASP A 93 -26.03 4.75 -1.78
N ILE A 94 -25.44 5.47 -0.82
CA ILE A 94 -24.00 5.43 -0.53
C ILE A 94 -23.72 4.70 0.79
N GLY A 95 -24.58 4.92 1.79
CA GLY A 95 -24.55 4.40 3.16
C GLY A 95 -23.73 5.23 4.13
N CYS A 96 -23.07 4.58 5.10
CA CYS A 96 -22.37 5.27 6.19
C CYS A 96 -21.21 6.15 5.69
N TRP A 97 -21.19 7.40 6.16
CA TRP A 97 -20.19 8.42 5.82
C TRP A 97 -19.78 9.25 7.03
N THR A 98 -18.70 10.02 6.87
CA THR A 98 -18.18 10.92 7.91
C THR A 98 -19.05 12.17 8.03
N ALA A 99 -19.34 12.58 9.27
CA ALA A 99 -20.07 13.81 9.56
C ALA A 99 -19.12 14.88 10.14
N THR A 100 -18.47 15.60 9.23
CA THR A 100 -17.43 16.59 9.57
C THR A 100 -17.97 18.01 9.54
N TYR A 101 -17.49 18.86 10.44
CA TYR A 101 -17.83 20.28 10.46
C TYR A 101 -17.32 20.97 9.19
N PRO A 102 -18.15 21.69 8.42
CA PRO A 102 -17.72 22.36 7.20
C PRO A 102 -16.92 23.63 7.51
N SER A 103 -15.69 23.48 8.01
CA SER A 103 -14.76 24.59 8.26
C SER A 103 -13.42 24.38 7.57
N LEU A 104 -12.71 25.49 7.34
CA LEU A 104 -11.36 25.50 6.81
C LEU A 104 -10.39 24.63 7.61
N VAL A 105 -10.66 24.39 8.90
CA VAL A 105 -9.84 23.52 9.77
C VAL A 105 -9.77 22.08 9.25
N VAL A 106 -10.79 21.60 8.53
CA VAL A 106 -10.80 20.23 7.97
C VAL A 106 -9.69 20.01 6.94
N ILE A 107 -9.30 21.06 6.22
CA ILE A 107 -8.28 20.98 5.17
C ILE A 107 -6.91 20.56 5.75
N PRO A 108 -6.29 21.33 6.67
CA PRO A 108 -5.01 20.95 7.26
C PRO A 108 -5.12 19.75 8.20
N MET A 109 -6.31 19.47 8.78
CA MET A 109 -6.47 18.37 9.73
C MET A 109 -6.53 17.00 9.03
N ILE A 110 -7.22 16.89 7.88
CA ILE A 110 -7.47 15.60 7.23
C ILE A 110 -7.19 15.65 5.72
N GLN A 111 -7.76 16.62 5.00
CA GLN A 111 -7.80 16.53 3.54
C GLN A 111 -6.44 16.71 2.86
N ILE A 112 -5.52 17.46 3.45
CA ILE A 112 -4.22 17.77 2.82
C ILE A 112 -3.24 16.58 2.85
N TRP A 113 -3.37 15.68 3.82
CA TRP A 113 -2.39 14.63 4.09
C TRP A 113 -2.19 13.62 2.95
N PRO A 114 -3.25 13.12 2.27
CA PRO A 114 -3.08 12.24 1.12
C PRO A 114 -2.25 12.87 0.00
N VAL A 115 -2.44 14.17 -0.26
CA VAL A 115 -1.68 14.91 -1.27
C VAL A 115 -0.23 15.08 -0.84
N LEU A 116 0.02 15.46 0.42
CA LEU A 116 1.38 15.60 0.96
C LEU A 116 2.16 14.28 0.90
N LEU A 117 1.55 13.18 1.32
CA LEU A 117 2.17 11.85 1.23
C LEU A 117 2.46 11.46 -0.21
N GLY A 118 1.53 11.76 -1.13
CA GLY A 118 1.74 11.56 -2.57
C GLY A 118 2.93 12.34 -3.11
N VAL A 119 3.06 13.63 -2.76
CA VAL A 119 4.18 14.48 -3.18
C VAL A 119 5.51 13.97 -2.62
N VAL A 120 5.55 13.60 -1.34
CA VAL A 120 6.76 13.03 -0.73
C VAL A 120 7.15 11.72 -1.43
N SER A 121 6.17 10.85 -1.71
CA SER A 121 6.41 9.61 -2.46
C SER A 121 6.98 9.91 -3.85
N PHE A 122 6.48 10.96 -4.52
CA PHE A 122 6.93 11.35 -5.86
C PHE A 122 8.39 11.79 -5.87
N ILE A 123 8.81 12.53 -4.84
CA ILE A 123 10.21 12.91 -4.64
C ILE A 123 11.09 11.66 -4.49
N TYR A 124 10.70 10.70 -3.64
CA TYR A 124 11.45 9.45 -3.47
C TYR A 124 11.52 8.64 -4.77
N ALA A 125 10.45 8.57 -5.54
CA ALA A 125 10.45 7.90 -6.85
C ALA A 125 11.39 8.58 -7.84
N ALA A 126 11.37 9.91 -7.94
CA ALA A 126 12.27 10.66 -8.80
C ALA A 126 13.75 10.43 -8.42
N HIS A 127 14.07 10.44 -7.12
CA HIS A 127 15.41 10.12 -6.64
C HIS A 127 15.81 8.68 -6.96
N THR A 128 14.88 7.73 -6.80
CA THR A 128 15.15 6.33 -7.11
C THR A 128 15.44 6.14 -8.60
N ILE A 129 14.64 6.75 -9.48
CA ILE A 129 14.84 6.69 -10.93
C ILE A 129 16.20 7.31 -11.32
N LYS A 130 16.59 8.45 -10.74
CA LYS A 130 17.91 9.06 -10.99
C LYS A 130 19.06 8.12 -10.60
N LEU A 131 18.98 7.49 -9.43
CA LEU A 131 19.99 6.51 -8.98
C LEU A 131 20.04 5.30 -9.91
N LEU A 132 18.88 4.79 -10.33
CA LEU A 132 18.80 3.68 -11.27
C LEU A 132 19.46 4.03 -12.60
N ILE A 133 19.23 5.22 -13.15
CA ILE A 133 19.83 5.65 -14.42
C ILE A 133 21.36 5.77 -14.29
N GLY A 134 21.87 6.36 -13.20
CA GLY A 134 23.30 6.56 -13.00
C GLY A 134 24.08 5.29 -12.63
N SER A 135 23.43 4.33 -11.94
CA SER A 135 24.09 3.15 -11.36
C SER A 135 23.54 1.83 -11.88
N ARG A 136 23.03 1.78 -13.12
CA ARG A 136 22.37 0.59 -13.72
C ARG A 136 23.16 -0.71 -13.55
N ARG A 137 24.48 -0.67 -13.74
CA ARG A 137 25.35 -1.85 -13.64
C ARG A 137 25.44 -2.37 -12.21
N GLN A 138 25.64 -1.47 -11.25
CA GLN A 138 25.71 -1.81 -9.82
C GLN A 138 24.36 -2.32 -9.31
N PHE A 139 23.28 -1.68 -9.73
CA PHE A 139 21.92 -2.10 -9.38
C PHE A 139 21.57 -3.49 -9.92
N SER A 140 21.92 -3.76 -11.19
CA SER A 140 21.76 -5.08 -11.79
C SER A 140 22.57 -6.15 -11.04
N ALA A 141 23.78 -5.80 -10.58
CA ALA A 141 24.60 -6.70 -9.77
C ALA A 141 24.00 -6.98 -8.38
N ILE A 142 23.45 -5.96 -7.70
CA ILE A 142 22.78 -6.11 -6.40
C ILE A 142 21.56 -7.03 -6.52
N LEU A 143 20.73 -6.85 -7.54
CA LEU A 143 19.53 -7.66 -7.76
C LEU A 143 19.81 -9.07 -8.31
N SER A 144 20.96 -9.27 -8.96
CA SER A 144 21.38 -10.59 -9.46
C SER A 144 22.17 -11.38 -8.41
N SER A 145 22.44 -10.79 -7.24
CA SER A 145 23.14 -11.47 -6.15
C SER A 145 22.26 -12.56 -5.53
N LYS A 146 22.89 -13.63 -5.02
CA LYS A 146 22.18 -14.78 -4.42
C LYS A 146 21.34 -14.40 -3.19
N ASN A 147 21.67 -13.30 -2.53
CA ASN A 147 20.97 -12.74 -1.36
C ASN A 147 20.16 -11.49 -1.72
N ALA A 148 19.81 -11.29 -3.00
CA ALA A 148 19.04 -10.13 -3.43
C ALA A 148 17.69 -10.07 -2.68
N PRO A 149 17.31 -8.90 -2.12
CA PRO A 149 16.08 -8.79 -1.35
C PRO A 149 14.81 -8.96 -2.20
N LEU A 150 14.90 -8.73 -3.51
CA LEU A 150 13.78 -8.76 -4.47
C LEU A 150 14.28 -9.14 -5.87
N THR A 151 13.40 -9.73 -6.69
CA THR A 151 13.66 -9.96 -8.12
C THR A 151 13.54 -8.66 -8.92
N THR A 152 14.30 -8.54 -10.02
CA THR A 152 14.29 -7.36 -10.90
C THR A 152 12.90 -7.02 -11.42
N HIS A 153 12.14 -8.01 -11.89
CA HIS A 153 10.78 -7.81 -12.39
C HIS A 153 9.82 -7.31 -11.30
N ARG A 154 9.93 -7.85 -10.07
CA ARG A 154 9.09 -7.41 -8.95
C ARG A 154 9.42 -5.98 -8.53
N TYR A 155 10.71 -5.63 -8.51
CA TYR A 155 11.16 -4.27 -8.22
C TYR A 155 10.56 -3.24 -9.19
N PHE A 156 10.67 -3.48 -10.50
CA PHE A 156 10.13 -2.54 -11.49
C PHE A 156 8.61 -2.44 -11.47
N ARG A 157 7.90 -3.54 -11.16
CA ARG A 157 6.44 -3.52 -11.02
C ARG A 157 5.99 -2.74 -9.79
N LEU A 158 6.68 -2.86 -8.66
CA LEU A 158 6.42 -2.05 -7.47
C LEU A 158 6.68 -0.56 -7.75
N MET A 159 7.77 -0.24 -8.45
CA MET A 159 8.07 1.13 -8.87
C MET A 159 6.99 1.70 -9.80
N ALA A 160 6.55 0.92 -10.79
CA ALA A 160 5.51 1.35 -11.72
C ALA A 160 4.17 1.55 -11.00
N LEU A 161 3.78 0.63 -10.10
CA LEU A 161 2.59 0.78 -9.25
C LEU A 161 2.61 2.11 -8.51
N ALA A 162 3.70 2.40 -7.79
CA ALA A 162 3.82 3.62 -7.00
C ALA A 162 3.79 4.88 -7.89
N VAL A 163 4.50 4.88 -9.03
CA VAL A 163 4.47 6.00 -9.98
C VAL A 163 3.08 6.26 -10.53
N THR A 164 2.38 5.20 -10.94
CA THR A 164 1.00 5.30 -11.44
C THR A 164 0.07 5.81 -10.34
N GLU A 165 0.17 5.28 -9.12
CA GLU A 165 -0.63 5.73 -7.99
C GLU A 165 -0.45 7.24 -7.73
N MET A 166 0.77 7.75 -7.70
CA MET A 166 1.02 9.18 -7.47
C MET A 166 0.49 10.07 -8.58
N ALA A 167 0.63 9.62 -9.84
CA ALA A 167 0.13 10.33 -11.01
C ALA A 167 -1.40 10.52 -10.97
N PHE A 168 -2.13 9.60 -10.34
CA PHE A 168 -3.58 9.72 -10.14
C PHE A 168 -3.92 10.37 -8.80
N CYS A 169 -3.26 9.99 -7.71
CA CYS A 169 -3.61 10.42 -6.35
C CYS A 169 -3.41 11.92 -6.12
N ILE A 170 -2.33 12.52 -6.67
CA ILE A 170 -2.05 13.96 -6.46
C ILE A 170 -3.10 14.84 -7.17
N PRO A 171 -3.34 14.69 -8.49
CA PRO A 171 -4.34 15.52 -9.17
C PRO A 171 -5.75 15.26 -8.66
N LEU A 172 -6.09 13.99 -8.39
CA LEU A 172 -7.40 13.62 -7.88
C LEU A 172 -7.64 14.17 -6.47
N GLY A 173 -6.65 14.07 -5.58
CA GLY A 173 -6.72 14.63 -4.24
C GLY A 173 -6.91 16.15 -4.27
N MET A 174 -6.15 16.85 -5.11
CA MET A 174 -6.31 18.28 -5.33
C MET A 174 -7.70 18.63 -5.87
N PHE A 175 -8.21 17.88 -6.84
CA PHE A 175 -9.55 18.07 -7.40
C PHE A 175 -10.64 17.87 -6.34
N ILE A 176 -10.57 16.80 -5.53
CA ILE A 176 -11.52 16.52 -4.46
C ILE A 176 -11.50 17.64 -3.41
N ILE A 177 -10.32 18.15 -3.06
CA ILE A 177 -10.21 19.30 -2.16
C ILE A 177 -10.88 20.53 -2.78
N ILE A 178 -10.54 20.91 -4.01
CA ILE A 178 -11.05 22.13 -4.63
C ILE A 178 -12.58 22.05 -4.81
N GLU A 179 -13.07 21.02 -5.48
CA GLU A 179 -14.50 20.88 -5.80
C GLU A 179 -15.35 20.50 -4.59
N GLY A 180 -14.79 19.72 -3.66
CA GLY A 180 -15.47 19.36 -2.42
C GLY A 180 -15.70 20.57 -1.52
N ASN A 181 -14.79 21.54 -1.60
CA ASN A 181 -14.83 22.77 -0.84
C ASN A 181 -15.56 23.92 -1.55
N ARG A 182 -15.77 23.83 -2.88
CA ARG A 182 -16.36 24.90 -3.70
C ARG A 182 -17.81 25.24 -3.35
N HIS A 183 -18.61 24.24 -3.01
CA HIS A 183 -20.05 24.39 -2.69
C HIS A 183 -20.38 24.28 -1.21
N SER A 184 -19.41 23.90 -0.37
CA SER A 184 -19.57 23.94 1.08
C SER A 184 -19.38 25.38 1.56
N ASN A 185 -20.31 25.88 2.36
CA ASN A 185 -20.18 27.16 3.08
C ASN A 185 -19.06 27.08 4.14
N LEU A 186 -17.80 26.88 3.74
CA LEU A 186 -16.60 26.76 4.61
C LEU A 186 -16.28 28.03 5.39
N ARG A 187 -17.18 29.00 5.36
CA ARG A 187 -17.06 30.30 5.96
C ARG A 187 -17.36 30.27 7.45
N GLU A 188 -17.85 29.16 7.98
CA GLU A 188 -18.10 29.02 9.41
C GLU A 188 -16.77 28.71 10.14
N PRO A 189 -16.27 29.66 10.96
CA PRO A 189 -15.08 29.40 11.76
C PRO A 189 -15.39 28.30 12.78
N TRP A 190 -14.38 27.51 13.15
CA TRP A 190 -14.50 26.59 14.26
C TRP A 190 -14.63 27.40 15.55
N VAL A 191 -15.78 27.32 16.22
CA VAL A 191 -16.13 28.20 17.35
C VAL A 191 -15.61 27.64 18.68
N SER A 192 -16.08 26.45 19.07
CA SER A 192 -15.68 25.82 20.33
C SER A 192 -15.90 24.31 20.29
N TRP A 193 -15.24 23.59 21.20
CA TRP A 193 -15.42 22.15 21.39
C TRP A 193 -16.88 21.80 21.71
N ALA A 194 -17.50 22.54 22.63
CA ALA A 194 -18.87 22.31 23.07
C ALA A 194 -19.87 22.46 21.92
N TYR A 195 -19.68 23.47 21.06
CA TYR A 195 -20.52 23.68 19.89
C TYR A 195 -20.37 22.56 18.85
N ALA A 196 -19.14 22.15 18.55
CA ALA A 196 -18.90 21.06 17.61
C ALA A 196 -19.49 19.73 18.11
N HIS A 197 -19.46 19.48 19.42
CA HIS A 197 -19.86 18.20 20.01
C HIS A 197 -21.30 18.17 20.54
N GLU A 198 -22.07 19.25 20.39
CA GLU A 198 -23.45 19.35 20.91
C GLU A 198 -24.35 18.21 20.41
N TYR A 199 -24.17 17.83 19.14
CA TYR A 199 -24.99 16.82 18.46
C TYR A 199 -24.21 15.55 18.09
N ILE A 200 -23.09 15.28 18.77
CA ILE A 200 -22.20 14.18 18.38
C ILE A 200 -22.85 12.79 18.50
N GLN A 201 -23.85 12.63 19.37
CA GLN A 201 -24.59 11.36 19.52
C GLN A 201 -25.67 11.18 18.45
N LEU A 202 -26.04 12.24 17.73
CA LEU A 202 -27.08 12.19 16.70
C LEU A 202 -26.53 11.70 15.37
N ILE A 203 -27.42 11.10 14.59
CA ILE A 203 -27.17 10.63 13.22
C ILE A 203 -27.68 11.68 12.24
N TYR A 204 -27.02 11.80 11.09
CA TYR A 204 -27.42 12.71 10.02
C TYR A 204 -27.89 11.95 8.78
N PRO A 205 -29.20 11.68 8.63
CA PRO A 205 -29.72 11.12 7.39
C PRO A 205 -29.74 12.18 6.29
N VAL A 206 -29.30 11.81 5.08
CA VAL A 206 -29.26 12.70 3.90
C VAL A 206 -29.89 11.98 2.72
N SER A 207 -30.94 12.59 2.16
CA SER A 207 -31.62 12.04 0.98
C SER A 207 -30.79 12.17 -0.29
N ALA A 208 -31.08 11.33 -1.28
CA ALA A 208 -30.42 11.30 -2.57
C ALA A 208 -30.55 12.64 -3.31
N GLU A 209 -31.68 13.33 -3.18
CA GLU A 209 -31.92 14.67 -3.74
C GLU A 209 -30.98 15.72 -3.14
N ALA A 210 -30.83 15.71 -1.81
CA ALA A 210 -29.91 16.62 -1.11
C ALA A 210 -28.45 16.34 -1.49
N ILE A 211 -28.09 15.09 -1.71
CA ILE A 211 -26.76 14.69 -2.21
C ILE A 211 -26.52 15.20 -3.63
N GLN A 212 -27.52 15.04 -4.52
CA GLN A 212 -27.46 15.45 -5.91
C GLN A 212 -27.32 16.96 -6.06
N ALA A 213 -28.08 17.72 -5.27
CA ALA A 213 -27.98 19.18 -5.24
C ALA A 213 -26.62 19.69 -4.74
N ARG A 214 -25.91 18.90 -3.93
CA ARG A 214 -24.67 19.32 -3.29
C ARG A 214 -23.41 18.91 -4.07
N ASN A 215 -23.16 17.60 -4.24
CA ASN A 215 -21.95 17.11 -4.91
C ASN A 215 -21.91 15.57 -5.09
N ARG A 216 -22.90 14.96 -5.76
CA ARG A 216 -22.94 13.50 -5.98
C ARG A 216 -21.68 12.95 -6.65
N GLY A 217 -21.15 13.64 -7.66
CA GLY A 217 -19.99 13.19 -8.43
C GLY A 217 -18.72 12.96 -7.60
N ILE A 218 -18.46 13.82 -6.61
CA ILE A 218 -17.26 13.71 -5.75
C ILE A 218 -17.39 12.53 -4.78
N LEU A 219 -18.59 12.31 -4.24
CA LEU A 219 -18.86 11.19 -3.34
C LEU A 219 -18.72 9.86 -4.08
N ASP A 220 -19.24 9.78 -5.30
CA ASP A 220 -19.06 8.62 -6.16
C ASP A 220 -17.58 8.38 -6.48
N LEU A 221 -16.84 9.42 -6.87
CA LEU A 221 -15.40 9.34 -7.14
C LEU A 221 -14.60 8.82 -5.94
N THR A 222 -14.90 9.35 -4.75
CA THR A 222 -14.24 8.93 -3.49
C THR A 222 -14.60 7.48 -3.14
N ARG A 223 -15.85 7.07 -3.37
CA ARG A 223 -16.32 5.69 -3.17
C ARG A 223 -15.62 4.69 -4.10
N TRP A 224 -15.36 5.08 -5.34
CA TRP A 224 -14.69 4.24 -6.34
C TRP A 224 -13.17 4.20 -6.20
N LEU A 225 -12.57 5.10 -5.42
CA LEU A 225 -11.12 5.18 -5.25
C LEU A 225 -10.52 3.88 -4.69
N VAL A 226 -11.10 3.33 -3.61
CA VAL A 226 -10.57 2.11 -2.97
C VAL A 226 -10.65 0.88 -3.89
N PRO A 227 -11.80 0.59 -4.55
CA PRO A 227 -11.84 -0.43 -5.61
C PRO A 227 -10.84 -0.15 -6.74
N GLY A 228 -10.71 1.11 -7.17
CA GLY A 228 -9.74 1.52 -8.18
C GLY A 228 -8.31 1.16 -7.82
N CYS A 229 -7.89 1.43 -6.58
CA CYS A 229 -6.59 1.01 -6.05
C CYS A 229 -6.42 -0.52 -6.06
N ALA A 230 -7.45 -1.28 -5.71
CA ALA A 230 -7.42 -2.75 -5.74
C ALA A 230 -7.28 -3.30 -7.18
N PHE A 231 -8.02 -2.74 -8.14
CA PHE A 231 -7.88 -3.11 -9.55
C PHE A 231 -6.51 -2.76 -10.10
N LEU A 232 -5.97 -1.59 -9.76
CA LEU A 232 -4.64 -1.16 -10.15
C LEU A 232 -3.57 -2.10 -9.57
N PHE A 233 -3.68 -2.46 -8.29
CA PHE A 233 -2.82 -3.48 -7.68
C PHE A 233 -2.95 -4.83 -8.41
N PHE A 234 -4.15 -5.29 -8.70
CA PHE A 234 -4.38 -6.55 -9.43
C PHE A 234 -3.83 -6.50 -10.86
N MET A 235 -3.87 -5.36 -11.55
CA MET A 235 -3.27 -5.23 -12.88
C MET A 235 -1.76 -5.47 -12.84
N PHE A 236 -1.06 -4.87 -11.87
CA PHE A 236 0.38 -5.06 -11.72
C PHE A 236 0.73 -6.42 -11.13
N PHE A 237 -0.07 -6.97 -10.21
CA PHE A 237 0.25 -8.18 -9.43
C PHE A 237 -0.46 -9.46 -9.84
N GLY A 238 -1.66 -9.38 -10.39
CA GLY A 238 -2.48 -10.54 -10.76
C GLY A 238 -1.93 -11.33 -11.94
N PHE A 239 -1.39 -10.67 -12.97
CA PHE A 239 -0.92 -11.32 -14.20
C PHE A 239 0.54 -11.77 -14.19
N SER A 240 1.20 -11.72 -13.03
CA SER A 240 2.62 -12.02 -12.99
C SER A 240 2.91 -13.51 -13.05
N GLY A 241 4.05 -13.87 -13.63
CA GLY A 241 4.46 -15.28 -13.75
C GLY A 241 4.49 -16.01 -12.40
N GLU A 242 4.87 -15.30 -11.33
CA GLU A 242 4.82 -15.80 -9.94
C GLU A 242 3.36 -16.11 -9.53
N SER A 243 2.47 -15.13 -9.65
CA SER A 243 1.04 -15.28 -9.30
C SER A 243 0.34 -16.37 -10.12
N VAL A 244 0.63 -16.45 -11.43
CA VAL A 244 0.07 -17.47 -12.31
C VAL A 244 0.58 -18.87 -11.94
N ALA A 245 1.85 -19.00 -11.53
CA ALA A 245 2.38 -20.26 -11.02
C ALA A 245 1.66 -20.67 -9.72
N ASP A 246 1.41 -19.72 -8.83
CA ASP A 246 0.66 -19.95 -7.58
C ASP A 246 -0.79 -20.36 -7.87
N TYR A 247 -1.48 -19.68 -8.80
CA TYR A 247 -2.84 -20.05 -9.22
C TYR A 247 -2.89 -21.46 -9.81
N LYS A 248 -1.92 -21.83 -10.65
CA LYS A 248 -1.81 -23.18 -11.21
C LYS A 248 -1.53 -24.22 -10.12
N SER A 249 -0.68 -23.90 -9.15
CA SER A 249 -0.38 -24.77 -8.02
C SER A 249 -1.62 -24.99 -7.14
N PHE A 250 -2.35 -23.91 -6.84
CA PHE A 250 -3.60 -23.96 -6.10
C PHE A 250 -4.68 -24.75 -6.84
N ALA A 251 -4.89 -24.49 -8.13
CA ALA A 251 -5.84 -25.23 -8.96
C ALA A 251 -5.52 -26.73 -9.01
N ARG A 252 -4.24 -27.08 -9.17
CA ARG A 252 -3.77 -28.47 -9.12
C ARG A 252 -4.03 -29.10 -7.74
N ASN A 253 -3.78 -28.37 -6.66
CA ASN A 253 -4.06 -28.86 -5.31
C ASN A 253 -5.56 -29.10 -5.08
N CYS A 254 -6.43 -28.19 -5.54
CA CYS A 254 -7.88 -28.38 -5.49
C CYS A 254 -8.32 -29.58 -6.33
N LEU A 255 -7.76 -29.76 -7.54
CA LEU A 255 -8.04 -30.92 -8.40
C LEU A 255 -7.54 -32.24 -7.79
N CYS A 256 -6.42 -32.22 -7.05
CA CYS A 256 -5.94 -33.37 -6.27
C CYS A 256 -6.86 -33.67 -5.08
N VAL A 257 -7.37 -32.65 -4.38
CA VAL A 257 -8.31 -32.82 -3.25
C VAL A 257 -9.67 -33.33 -3.73
N LEU A 258 -10.11 -32.91 -4.91
CA LEU A 258 -11.34 -33.39 -5.55
C LEU A 258 -11.19 -34.77 -6.23
N GLY A 259 -10.03 -35.42 -6.12
CA GLY A 259 -9.80 -36.79 -6.62
C GLY A 259 -9.65 -36.91 -8.14
N VAL A 260 -9.61 -35.79 -8.88
CA VAL A 260 -9.52 -35.76 -10.36
C VAL A 260 -8.08 -35.96 -10.85
N MET A 261 -7.06 -35.71 -10.01
CA MET A 261 -5.65 -35.85 -10.36
C MET A 261 -4.87 -36.72 -9.35
N SER A 262 -4.17 -37.74 -9.84
CA SER A 262 -3.27 -38.57 -9.02
C SER A 262 -2.00 -37.81 -8.63
N ARG A 263 -1.57 -37.95 -7.37
CA ARG A 263 -0.41 -37.30 -6.71
C ARG A 263 0.97 -37.56 -7.35
N SER A 264 1.04 -38.30 -8.45
CA SER A 264 2.27 -38.91 -8.99
C SER A 264 3.30 -37.94 -9.61
N LEU A 265 3.05 -36.65 -9.72
CA LEU A 265 4.00 -35.68 -10.29
C LEU A 265 4.66 -34.76 -9.24
N SER A 266 4.46 -35.01 -7.94
CA SER A 266 4.95 -34.16 -6.86
C SER A 266 6.37 -34.48 -6.34
N GLY A 267 7.07 -35.46 -6.90
CA GLY A 267 8.37 -35.88 -6.36
C GLY A 267 9.39 -36.23 -7.43
N ASN A 268 10.02 -35.24 -8.07
CA ASN A 268 11.31 -35.48 -8.73
C ASN A 268 12.19 -34.24 -9.00
N ARG A 269 12.04 -33.14 -8.24
CA ARG A 269 12.96 -31.98 -8.36
C ARG A 269 13.83 -31.68 -7.13
N ILE A 270 13.76 -32.48 -6.07
CA ILE A 270 14.55 -32.20 -4.84
C ILE A 270 15.80 -33.09 -4.69
N PHE A 271 15.99 -34.15 -5.48
CA PHE A 271 17.09 -35.11 -5.29
C PHE A 271 18.06 -35.25 -6.48
N ARG A 272 18.47 -34.15 -7.12
CA ARG A 272 19.60 -34.20 -8.07
C ARG A 272 20.40 -32.89 -8.15
N ALA A 273 20.99 -32.47 -7.05
CA ALA A 273 22.10 -31.51 -7.05
C ALA A 273 22.90 -31.57 -5.73
N GLN A 274 23.35 -32.75 -5.34
CA GLN A 274 24.44 -32.91 -4.37
C GLN A 274 25.14 -34.22 -4.71
N ASN A 275 26.08 -34.15 -5.66
CA ASN A 275 27.12 -35.17 -5.75
C ASN A 275 28.09 -34.91 -4.60
N PRO A 276 28.33 -35.89 -3.71
CA PRO A 276 29.46 -35.82 -2.81
C PRO A 276 30.74 -36.08 -3.60
N VAL A 277 31.74 -35.23 -3.34
CA VAL A 277 33.14 -35.47 -3.68
C VAL A 277 33.58 -36.71 -2.93
N ASN A 278 33.81 -37.82 -3.64
CA ASN A 278 34.49 -38.98 -3.11
C ASN A 278 35.95 -38.91 -3.56
N GLY A 279 36.84 -38.94 -2.56
CA GLY A 279 38.29 -38.91 -2.73
C GLY A 279 38.86 -40.19 -3.35
N ASP A 280 40.09 -40.02 -3.82
CA ASP A 280 40.98 -40.99 -4.49
C ASP A 280 41.15 -42.31 -3.74
N PRO A 281 41.67 -43.34 -4.44
CA PRO A 281 43.09 -43.60 -4.25
C PRO A 281 43.87 -43.95 -5.53
N SER A 282 45.16 -43.59 -5.50
CA SER A 282 46.32 -44.18 -6.20
C SER A 282 46.49 -43.95 -7.71
N SER A 283 47.53 -43.20 -8.08
CA SER A 283 48.75 -43.72 -8.75
C SER A 283 49.69 -42.60 -9.22
N THR A 284 50.90 -42.60 -8.65
CA THR A 284 52.23 -42.40 -9.26
C THR A 284 52.37 -41.62 -10.59
N SER A 285 53.20 -40.57 -10.57
CA SER A 285 54.33 -40.24 -11.49
C SER A 285 54.44 -38.71 -11.65
N THR A 286 55.44 -38.06 -11.03
CA THR A 286 56.74 -37.64 -11.60
C THR A 286 56.65 -36.47 -12.59
N GLU A 287 57.13 -35.29 -12.18
CA GLU A 287 57.91 -34.27 -12.94
C GLU A 287 57.98 -32.99 -12.06
N ILE A 288 59.07 -32.63 -11.39
CA ILE A 288 60.38 -32.09 -11.84
C ILE A 288 60.39 -30.55 -12.06
N TYR A 289 61.35 -29.88 -11.38
CA TYR A 289 61.78 -28.46 -11.40
C TYR A 289 60.80 -27.41 -10.81
N THR A 290 61.15 -26.62 -9.78
CA THR A 290 62.38 -25.83 -9.61
C THR A 290 62.85 -25.72 -8.14
N GLN A 291 64.17 -25.85 -7.94
CA GLN A 291 64.90 -25.29 -6.81
C GLN A 291 65.08 -23.79 -7.02
N ASP A 292 64.97 -22.99 -5.96
CA ASP A 292 66.13 -22.32 -5.32
C ASP A 292 65.63 -21.41 -4.18
N VAL A 293 66.04 -21.72 -2.94
CA VAL A 293 66.99 -20.93 -2.12
C VAL A 293 66.39 -19.55 -1.77
N GLU A 294 66.00 -19.30 -0.52
CA GLU A 294 66.94 -18.80 0.49
C GLU A 294 66.47 -19.02 1.93
N SER A 295 67.37 -19.58 2.73
CA SER A 295 67.33 -19.69 4.18
C SER A 295 67.83 -18.43 4.86
N GLN A 296 67.11 -17.93 5.88
CA GLN A 296 67.70 -17.46 7.14
C GLN A 296 66.68 -17.62 8.29
N MET A 297 66.66 -18.82 8.88
CA MET A 297 66.98 -19.09 10.30
C MET A 297 67.02 -20.60 10.52
#